data_AF-A0ABD5T482-F1
#
_entry.id   AF-A0ABD5T482-F1
#
_cell.length_a   1.000
_cell.length_b   1.000
_cell.length_c   1.000
_cell.angle_alpha   90.00
_cell.angle_beta   90.00
_cell.angle_gamma   90.00
#
_symmetry.space_group_name_H-M   'P 1'
#
loop_
_entity.id
_entity.type
_entity.pdbx_description
1 polymer ?
#
loop_
_entity_poly.entity_id
_entity_poly.type
_entity_poly.pdbx_seq_one_letter_code
_entity_poly.pdbx_strand_id
1 'polypeptide(L)'
;VPPLALIGFAIAWFGINDAGAAFIIAVGAFWINFYAAYGAVEDVSADLLDVGRTLGVRGDLDTVRSIVLPASLPGILTGVRTGLGRCWMLVVASEIFGVPGIGREIIRASNNLLVDQAIAYILVLSLMYLLVDVAFRAVQRRVLVWRA
;
A
#
# COMPACT_ATOMS: atom_id res chain seq x y z
N VAL A 1 -15.35 -5.07 -0.77
CA VAL A 1 -16.15 -3.88 -1.11
C VAL A 1 -15.29 -2.91 -1.92
N PRO A 2 -15.75 -2.37 -3.07
CA PRO A 2 -14.99 -1.38 -3.82
C PRO A 2 -14.75 -0.15 -2.95
N PRO A 3 -13.50 0.24 -2.63
CA PRO A 3 -13.24 1.43 -1.80
C PRO A 3 -13.78 2.70 -2.45
N LEU A 4 -13.90 2.71 -3.78
CA LEU A 4 -14.55 3.77 -4.56
C LEU A 4 -15.99 4.05 -4.11
N ALA A 5 -16.74 3.03 -3.67
CA ALA A 5 -18.10 3.21 -3.17
C ALA A 5 -18.15 4.00 -1.85
N LEU A 6 -17.03 4.06 -1.12
CA LEU A 6 -16.91 4.82 0.12
C LEU A 6 -16.60 6.31 -0.12
N ILE A 7 -16.40 6.74 -1.38
CA ILE A 7 -16.14 8.15 -1.69
C ILE A 7 -17.27 9.05 -1.20
N GLY A 8 -18.52 8.69 -1.50
CA GLY A 8 -19.69 9.47 -1.04
C GLY A 8 -19.78 9.54 0.48
N PHE A 9 -19.48 8.44 1.18
CA PHE A 9 -19.42 8.40 2.64
C PHE A 9 -18.31 9.29 3.20
N ALA A 10 -17.10 9.20 2.63
CA ALA A 10 -15.97 10.00 3.06
C ALA A 10 -16.23 11.50 2.85
N ILE A 11 -16.85 11.88 1.73
CA ILE A 11 -17.26 13.27 1.47
C ILE A 11 -18.34 13.71 2.47
N ALA A 12 -19.32 12.87 2.78
CA ALA A 12 -20.38 13.22 3.73
C ALA A 12 -19.85 13.44 5.16
N TRP A 13 -18.84 12.68 5.58
CA TRP A 13 -18.32 12.72 6.94
C TRP A 13 -17.15 13.69 7.13
N PHE A 14 -16.20 13.68 6.20
CA PHE A 14 -14.97 14.46 6.27
C PHE A 14 -14.99 15.69 5.36
N GLY A 15 -15.92 15.77 4.41
CA GLY A 15 -15.92 16.79 3.38
C GLY A 15 -14.94 16.48 2.24
N ILE A 16 -14.79 17.45 1.35
CA ILE A 16 -13.83 17.38 0.24
C ILE A 16 -12.49 17.92 0.73
N ASN A 17 -11.63 17.03 1.22
CA ASN A 17 -10.28 17.37 1.69
C ASN A 17 -9.35 16.15 1.63
N ASP A 18 -8.09 16.39 1.95
CA ASP A 18 -7.05 15.35 1.98
C ASP A 18 -7.33 14.27 3.03
N ALA A 19 -8.04 14.60 4.12
CA ALA A 19 -8.39 13.64 5.16
C ALA A 19 -9.39 12.58 4.67
N GLY A 20 -10.42 13.00 3.91
CA GLY A 20 -11.37 12.09 3.28
C GLY A 20 -10.71 11.17 2.25
N ALA A 21 -9.79 11.71 1.44
CA ALA A 21 -8.99 10.92 0.50
C ALA A 21 -8.12 9.89 1.23
N ALA A 22 -7.40 10.31 2.27
CA ALA A 22 -6.57 9.43 3.09
C ALA A 22 -7.40 8.29 3.72
N PHE A 23 -8.62 8.58 4.19
CA PHE A 23 -9.53 7.57 4.74
C PHE A 23 -9.89 6.49 3.72
N ILE A 24 -10.29 6.88 2.50
CA ILE A 24 -10.67 5.93 1.45
C ILE A 24 -9.47 5.06 1.04
N ILE A 25 -8.29 5.68 0.89
CA ILE A 25 -7.05 4.99 0.56
C ILE A 25 -6.69 4.01 1.68
N ALA A 26 -6.77 4.43 2.94
CA ALA A 26 -6.46 3.59 4.11
C ALA A 26 -7.38 2.37 4.18
N VAL A 27 -8.70 2.54 4.01
CA VAL A 27 -9.65 1.42 4.01
C VAL A 27 -9.39 0.48 2.83
N GLY A 28 -9.06 1.03 1.65
CA GLY A 28 -8.71 0.23 0.47
C GLY A 28 -7.40 -0.56 0.64
N ALA A 29 -6.41 0.02 1.32
CA ALA A 29 -5.13 -0.60 1.62
C ALA A 29 -5.24 -1.65 2.73
N PHE A 30 -6.08 -1.38 3.74
CA PHE A 30 -6.13 -2.14 4.98
C PHE A 30 -6.37 -3.62 4.73
N TRP A 31 -7.41 -3.98 3.99
CA TRP A 31 -7.76 -5.39 3.75
C TRP A 31 -6.69 -6.12 2.95
N ILE A 32 -6.13 -5.49 1.91
CA ILE A 32 -5.08 -6.08 1.09
C ILE A 32 -3.85 -6.39 1.93
N ASN A 33 -3.42 -5.41 2.73
CA ASN A 33 -2.26 -5.56 3.58
C ASN A 33 -2.51 -6.53 4.74
N PHE A 34 -3.73 -6.53 5.30
CA PHE A 34 -4.13 -7.44 6.36
C PHE A 34 -4.08 -8.90 5.89
N TYR A 35 -4.71 -9.23 4.77
CA TYR A 35 -4.69 -10.60 4.24
C TYR A 35 -3.30 -11.03 3.81
N ALA A 36 -2.52 -10.14 3.21
CA ALA A 36 -1.14 -10.46 2.86
C ALA A 36 -0.28 -10.71 4.11
N ALA A 37 -0.48 -9.94 5.18
CA ALA A 37 0.24 -10.15 6.43
C ALA A 37 -0.21 -11.44 7.14
N TYR A 38 -1.52 -11.70 7.18
CA TYR A 38 -2.09 -12.90 7.74
C TYR A 38 -1.53 -14.15 7.03
N GLY A 39 -1.59 -14.18 5.70
CA GLY A 39 -1.03 -15.28 4.92
C GLY A 39 0.47 -15.45 5.12
N ALA A 40 1.23 -14.34 5.18
CA ALA A 40 2.68 -14.40 5.43
C ALA A 40 3.04 -14.94 6.82
N VAL A 41 2.16 -14.78 7.81
CA VAL A 41 2.33 -15.36 9.15
C VAL A 41 1.94 -16.84 9.15
N GLU A 42 0.86 -17.21 8.45
CA GLU A 42 0.41 -18.60 8.31
C GLU A 42 1.42 -19.48 7.54
N ASP A 43 2.12 -18.88 6.56
CA ASP A 43 3.15 -19.56 5.76
C ASP A 43 4.48 -19.78 6.52
N VAL A 44 4.61 -19.35 7.77
CA VAL A 44 5.82 -19.60 8.57
C VAL A 44 5.92 -21.09 8.87
N SER A 45 7.00 -21.72 8.39
CA SER A 45 7.21 -23.17 8.53
C SER A 45 7.22 -23.62 9.98
N ALA A 46 6.51 -24.72 10.28
CA ALA A 46 6.50 -25.36 11.59
C ALA A 46 7.92 -25.75 12.06
N ASP A 47 8.78 -26.21 11.15
CA ASP A 47 10.18 -26.57 11.45
C ASP A 47 10.94 -25.40 12.09
N LEU A 48 10.73 -24.18 11.61
CA LEU A 48 11.39 -22.98 12.14
C LEU A 48 10.92 -22.67 13.57
N LEU A 49 9.65 -22.96 13.89
CA LEU A 49 9.11 -22.83 15.24
C LEU A 49 9.69 -23.91 16.17
N ASP A 50 9.82 -25.15 15.69
CA ASP A 50 10.35 -26.26 16.47
C ASP A 50 11.85 -26.07 16.76
N VAL A 51 12.64 -25.60 15.79
CA VAL A 51 14.04 -25.20 16.01
C VAL A 51 14.15 -24.12 17.09
N GLY A 52 13.26 -23.11 17.06
CA GLY A 52 13.20 -22.07 18.08
C GLY A 52 12.92 -22.61 19.49
N ARG A 53 11.98 -23.56 19.60
CA ARG A 53 11.65 -24.24 20.86
C ARG A 53 12.83 -25.03 21.40
N THR A 54 13.58 -25.74 20.54
CA THR A 54 14.79 -26.47 20.94
C THR A 54 15.90 -25.53 21.43
N LEU A 55 16.01 -24.32 20.85
CA LEU A 55 16.97 -23.29 21.25
C LEU A 55 16.57 -22.51 22.51
N GLY A 56 15.45 -22.87 23.15
CA GLY A 56 15.05 -22.28 24.43
C GLY A 56 14.12 -21.07 24.32
N VAL A 57 13.56 -20.80 23.14
CA VAL A 57 12.47 -19.82 23.01
C VAL A 57 11.21 -20.42 23.65
N ARG A 58 10.83 -19.90 24.82
CA ARG A 58 9.75 -20.46 25.66
C ARG A 58 8.52 -19.55 25.78
N GLY A 59 8.66 -18.27 25.46
CA GLY A 59 7.56 -17.31 25.53
C GLY A 59 6.87 -17.11 24.18
N ASP A 60 5.55 -16.91 24.19
CA ASP A 60 4.78 -16.59 22.98
C ASP A 60 5.24 -15.28 22.35
N LEU A 61 5.48 -14.26 23.18
CA LEU A 61 6.00 -12.96 22.74
C LEU A 61 7.41 -13.06 22.13
N ASP A 62 8.27 -13.91 22.71
CA ASP A 62 9.62 -14.12 22.21
C ASP A 62 9.59 -14.87 20.88
N THR A 63 8.73 -15.88 20.75
CA THR A 63 8.49 -16.62 19.50
C THR A 63 8.03 -15.68 18.39
N VAL A 64 7.07 -14.81 18.70
CA VAL A 64 6.55 -13.84 17.73
C VAL A 64 7.65 -12.87 17.28
N ARG A 65 8.41 -12.29 18.21
CA ARG A 65 9.43 -11.28 17.88
C ARG A 65 10.68 -11.86 17.21
N SER A 66 11.13 -13.04 17.62
CA SER A 66 12.40 -13.63 17.17
C SER A 66 12.27 -14.53 15.95
N ILE A 67 11.08 -15.11 15.71
CA ILE A 67 10.87 -16.10 14.64
C ILE A 67 9.78 -15.63 13.68
N VAL A 68 8.55 -15.47 14.16
CA VAL A 68 7.38 -15.24 13.29
C VAL A 68 7.49 -13.91 12.55
N LEU A 69 7.78 -12.82 13.27
CA LEU A 69 7.90 -11.48 12.69
C LEU A 69 9.00 -11.41 11.62
N PRO A 70 10.27 -11.78 11.87
CA PRO A 70 11.30 -11.73 10.84
C PRO A 70 11.06 -12.71 9.68
N ALA A 71 10.44 -13.87 9.93
CA ALA A 71 10.13 -14.85 8.88
C ALA A 71 9.01 -14.38 7.94
N SER A 72 7.96 -13.75 8.49
CA SER A 72 6.79 -13.27 7.74
C SER A 72 7.01 -11.89 7.08
N LEU A 73 7.94 -11.08 7.59
CA LEU A 73 8.20 -9.72 7.11
C LEU A 73 8.45 -9.58 5.59
N PRO A 74 9.19 -10.48 4.92
CA PRO A 74 9.30 -10.47 3.45
C PRO A 74 7.96 -10.62 2.73
N GLY A 75 7.08 -11.48 3.24
CA GLY A 75 5.73 -11.69 2.71
C GLY A 75 4.86 -10.45 2.95
N ILE A 76 4.89 -9.90 4.17
CA ILE A 76 4.19 -8.65 4.53
C ILE A 76 4.60 -7.52 3.59
N LEU A 77 5.91 -7.31 3.37
CA LEU A 77 6.41 -6.23 2.50
C LEU A 77 6.02 -6.43 1.04
N THR A 78 5.89 -7.68 0.59
CA THR A 78 5.37 -7.99 -0.75
C THR A 78 3.88 -7.66 -0.86
N GLY A 79 3.11 -7.93 0.19
CA GLY A 79 1.73 -7.48 0.35
C GLY A 79 1.59 -5.97 0.26
N VAL A 80 2.38 -5.24 1.05
CA VAL A 80 2.40 -3.77 1.05
C VAL A 80 2.75 -3.22 -0.33
N ARG A 81 3.71 -3.80 -1.05
CA ARG A 81 4.03 -3.39 -2.43
C ARG A 81 2.83 -3.54 -3.36
N THR A 82 2.12 -4.65 -3.25
CA THR A 82 0.90 -4.90 -4.02
C THR A 82 -0.19 -3.89 -3.67
N GLY A 83 -0.31 -3.57 -2.38
CA GLY A 83 -1.19 -2.53 -1.84
C GLY A 83 -0.87 -1.14 -2.39
N LEU A 84 0.41 -0.77 -2.53
CA LEU A 84 0.82 0.54 -3.06
C LEU A 84 0.27 0.81 -4.47
N GLY A 85 0.32 -0.17 -5.37
CA GLY A 85 -0.27 -0.05 -6.70
C GLY A 85 -1.77 0.22 -6.64
N ARG A 86 -2.49 -0.44 -5.74
CA ARG A 86 -3.92 -0.21 -5.55
C ARG A 86 -4.23 1.15 -4.91
N CYS A 87 -3.43 1.55 -3.93
CA CYS A 87 -3.55 2.87 -3.28
C CYS A 87 -3.34 4.00 -4.28
N TRP A 88 -2.40 3.84 -5.21
CA TRP A 88 -2.14 4.82 -6.27
C TRP A 88 -3.39 5.11 -7.10
N MET A 89 -4.14 4.07 -7.48
CA MET A 89 -5.40 4.23 -8.21
C MET A 89 -6.45 4.99 -7.38
N LEU A 90 -6.48 4.80 -6.06
CA LEU A 90 -7.40 5.50 -5.17
C LEU A 90 -7.02 6.97 -4.96
N VAL A 91 -5.73 7.31 -4.93
CA VAL A 91 -5.25 8.70 -4.93
C VAL A 91 -5.79 9.42 -6.16
N VAL A 92 -5.56 8.87 -7.35
CA VAL A 92 -6.03 9.47 -8.62
C VAL A 92 -7.56 9.61 -8.63
N ALA A 93 -8.28 8.60 -8.15
CA ALA A 93 -9.73 8.69 -8.01
C ALA A 93 -10.14 9.84 -7.10
N SER A 94 -9.51 9.99 -5.92
CA SER A 94 -9.83 11.10 -5.01
C SER A 94 -9.56 12.48 -5.62
N GLU A 95 -8.53 12.60 -6.46
CA GLU A 95 -8.20 13.86 -7.13
C GLU A 95 -9.30 14.27 -8.12
N ILE A 96 -9.83 13.29 -8.86
CA ILE A 96 -10.91 13.46 -9.83
C ILE A 96 -12.20 13.89 -9.11
N PHE A 97 -12.52 13.31 -7.95
CA PHE A 97 -13.80 13.53 -7.26
C PHE A 97 -13.85 14.72 -6.30
N GLY A 98 -12.73 15.39 -6.02
CA GLY A 98 -12.81 16.57 -5.16
C GLY A 98 -11.50 17.08 -4.55
N VAL A 99 -10.43 16.29 -4.52
CA VAL A 99 -9.12 16.76 -4.02
C VAL A 99 -8.25 17.39 -5.12
N PRO A 100 -7.67 18.59 -4.94
CA PRO A 100 -6.76 19.17 -5.93
C PRO A 100 -5.56 18.23 -6.18
N GLY A 101 -5.20 18.01 -7.45
CA GLY A 101 -4.10 17.12 -7.79
C GLY A 101 -3.99 16.85 -9.29
N ILE A 102 -3.00 16.05 -9.67
CA ILE A 102 -2.64 15.83 -11.09
C ILE A 102 -3.76 15.11 -11.83
N GLY A 103 -4.43 14.14 -11.19
CA GLY A 103 -5.56 13.42 -11.75
C GLY A 103 -6.69 14.32 -12.21
N ARG A 104 -6.94 15.43 -11.50
CA ARG A 104 -7.93 16.43 -11.92
C ARG A 104 -7.50 17.20 -13.16
N GLU A 105 -6.23 17.59 -13.22
CA GLU A 105 -5.70 18.33 -14.35
C GLU A 105 -5.67 17.48 -15.63
N ILE A 106 -5.50 16.16 -15.51
CA ILE A 106 -5.69 15.22 -16.62
C ILE A 106 -7.12 15.33 -17.18
N ILE A 107 -8.14 15.27 -16.31
CA ILE A 107 -9.55 15.37 -16.74
C ILE A 107 -9.86 16.75 -17.33
N ARG A 108 -9.32 17.82 -16.74
CA ARG A 108 -9.48 19.19 -17.28
C ARG A 108 -8.86 19.35 -18.66
N ALA A 109 -7.63 18.87 -18.86
CA ALA A 109 -6.97 18.91 -20.16
C ALA A 109 -7.73 18.07 -21.20
N SER A 110 -8.19 16.87 -20.81
CA SER A 110 -8.99 15.98 -21.65
C SER A 110 -10.31 16.64 -22.10
N ASN A 111 -11.04 17.28 -21.17
CA ASN A 111 -12.29 17.97 -21.47
C ASN A 111 -12.11 19.18 -22.41
N ASN A 112 -10.92 19.79 -22.41
CA ASN A 112 -10.57 20.90 -23.30
C ASN A 112 -9.92 20.45 -24.62
N LEU A 113 -9.88 19.13 -24.89
CA LEU A 113 -9.20 18.55 -26.05
C LEU A 113 -7.70 18.89 -26.14
N LEU A 114 -7.07 19.25 -25.02
CA LEU A 114 -5.63 19.52 -24.91
C LEU A 114 -4.89 18.20 -24.66
N VAL A 115 -4.89 17.33 -25.68
CA VAL A 115 -4.35 15.96 -25.59
C VAL A 115 -2.87 15.96 -25.23
N ASP A 116 -2.08 16.88 -25.79
CA ASP A 116 -0.64 17.01 -25.50
C ASP A 116 -0.40 17.28 -24.00
N GLN A 117 -1.22 18.15 -23.40
CA GLN A 117 -1.13 18.47 -21.97
C GLN A 117 -1.61 17.31 -21.10
N ALA A 118 -2.68 16.61 -21.49
CA ALA A 118 -3.16 15.43 -20.79
C ALA A 118 -2.08 14.32 -20.77
N ILE A 119 -1.40 14.09 -21.89
CA ILE A 119 -0.29 13.14 -21.98
C ILE A 119 0.86 13.56 -21.06
N ALA A 120 1.23 14.84 -21.04
CA ALA A 120 2.28 15.34 -20.14
C ALA A 120 1.94 15.05 -18.66
N TYR A 121 0.70 15.28 -18.24
CA TYR A 121 0.27 14.96 -16.87
C TYR A 121 0.30 13.45 -16.58
N ILE A 122 -0.11 12.59 -17.51
CA ILE A 122 -0.04 11.12 -17.37
C ILE A 122 1.41 10.65 -17.21
N LEU A 123 2.35 11.24 -17.95
CA LEU A 123 3.78 10.94 -17.82
C LEU A 123 4.32 11.34 -16.45
N VAL A 124 3.98 12.54 -15.97
CA VAL A 124 4.37 13.00 -14.63
C VAL A 124 3.81 12.08 -13.55
N LEU A 125 2.53 11.70 -13.64
CA LEU A 125 1.90 10.78 -12.71
C LEU A 125 2.60 9.40 -12.70
N SER A 126 2.96 8.90 -13.88
CA SER A 126 3.68 7.63 -14.05
C SER A 126 5.09 7.69 -13.44
N LEU A 127 5.79 8.82 -13.62
CA LEU A 127 7.10 9.05 -13.00
C LEU A 127 7.00 9.11 -11.48
N MET A 128 5.97 9.76 -10.93
CA MET A 128 5.73 9.81 -9.48
C MET A 128 5.47 8.41 -8.90
N TYR A 129 4.65 7.59 -9.57
CA TYR A 129 4.45 6.21 -9.16
C TYR A 129 5.75 5.40 -9.16
N LEU A 130 6.55 5.55 -10.22
CA LEU A 130 7.85 4.88 -10.33
C LEU A 130 8.79 5.28 -9.19
N LEU A 131 8.84 6.56 -8.84
CA LEU A 131 9.64 7.06 -7.72
C LEU A 131 9.20 6.44 -6.39
N VAL A 132 7.89 6.34 -6.15
CA VAL A 132 7.35 5.69 -4.95
C VAL A 132 7.69 4.19 -4.91
N ASP A 133 7.54 3.47 -6.02
CA ASP A 133 7.87 2.03 -6.09
C ASP A 133 9.38 1.80 -5.88
N VAL A 134 10.24 2.61 -6.51
CA VAL A 134 11.69 2.51 -6.34
C VAL A 134 12.11 2.83 -4.90
N ALA A 135 11.54 3.88 -4.30
CA ALA A 135 11.79 4.22 -2.91
C ALA A 135 11.36 3.09 -1.97
N PHE A 136 10.18 2.49 -2.20
CA PHE A 136 9.70 1.35 -1.43
C PHE A 136 10.63 0.13 -1.57
N ARG A 137 11.08 -0.19 -2.78
CA ARG A 137 12.06 -1.26 -3.01
C ARG A 137 13.38 -1.01 -2.28
N ALA A 138 13.84 0.23 -2.24
CA ALA A 138 15.05 0.60 -1.51
C ALA A 138 14.88 0.39 0.01
N VAL A 139 13.74 0.79 0.57
CA VAL A 139 13.39 0.53 1.97
C VAL A 139 13.30 -0.98 2.23
N GLN A 140 12.61 -1.73 1.38
CA GLN A 140 12.48 -3.18 1.51
C GLN A 140 13.83 -3.89 1.51
N ARG A 141 14.77 -3.48 0.65
CA ARG A 141 16.14 -4.04 0.65
C ARG A 141 16.90 -3.75 1.94
N ARG A 142 16.75 -2.53 2.50
CA ARG A 142 17.39 -2.16 3.78
C ARG A 142 16.79 -2.86 4.98
N VAL A 143 15.48 -3.06 4.97
CA VAL A 143 14.81 -3.84 6.01
C VAL A 143 15.29 -5.26 5.90
N LEU A 144 15.20 -5.92 4.75
CA LEU A 144 15.51 -7.35 4.58
C LEU A 144 17.01 -7.69 4.42
N VAL A 145 17.93 -6.90 4.98
CA VAL A 145 19.39 -7.11 4.81
C VAL A 145 19.86 -8.46 5.35
N TRP A 146 19.22 -9.00 6.40
CA TRP A 146 19.60 -10.31 6.98
C TRP A 146 19.29 -11.51 6.08
N ARG A 147 18.54 -11.31 4.98
CA ARG A 147 18.26 -12.35 3.99
C ARG A 147 19.30 -12.41 2.86
N ALA A 148 20.18 -11.41 2.74
CA ALA A 148 21.14 -11.29 1.66
C ALA A 148 22.43 -12.08 1.93
#